data_AF-A0A6P0XQV8-F1
#
_entry.id   AF-A0A6P0XQV8-F1
#
_cell.length_a   1.000
_cell.length_b   1.000
_cell.length_c   1.000
_cell.angle_alpha   90.00
_cell.angle_beta   90.00
_cell.angle_gamma   90.00
#
_symmetry.space_group_name_H-M   'P 1'
#
loop_
_entity.id
_entity.type
_entity.pdbx_description
1 polymer ?
#
loop_
_entity_poly.entity_id
_entity_poly.type
_entity_poly.pdbx_seq_one_letter_code
_entity_poly.pdbx_strand_id
1 'polypeptide(L)'
;MSFVVEIQPEILPQTDNSVGIDLGISTFATLSDGTKVDAPKPLKKRIKKYRKLSKSLSHKTKGSKRYEKPRMRIAKFSYGMLRKHGKLKDNRTDFLHKLSTKIIRENQTVVLEV
;
A
#
# COMPACT_ATOMS: atom_id res chain seq x y z
N MET A 1 21.71 -4.75 13.79
CA MET A 1 21.87 -4.50 15.22
C MET A 1 20.78 -3.53 15.62
N SER A 2 19.89 -3.90 16.54
CA SER A 2 18.83 -3.03 17.07
C SER A 2 19.08 -2.84 18.56
N PHE A 3 18.93 -1.62 19.05
CA PHE A 3 19.05 -1.28 20.46
C PHE A 3 17.76 -0.57 20.89
N VAL A 4 17.39 -0.73 22.15
CA VAL A 4 16.22 -0.09 22.74
C VAL A 4 16.72 1.11 23.53
N VAL A 5 16.06 2.26 23.37
CA VAL A 5 16.36 3.48 24.11
C VAL A 5 15.06 3.96 24.74
N GLU A 6 15.12 4.29 26.02
CA GLU A 6 14.04 5.03 26.68
C GLU A 6 14.17 6.51 26.34
N ILE A 7 13.06 7.08 25.88
CA ILE A 7 12.94 8.49 25.52
C ILE A 7 11.82 9.09 26.35
N GLN A 8 12.05 10.27 26.92
CA GLN A 8 11.01 11.05 27.56
C GLN A 8 10.13 11.68 26.47
N PRO A 9 8.80 11.46 26.50
CA PRO A 9 7.91 12.02 25.49
C PRO A 9 7.84 13.54 25.65
N GLU A 10 8.07 14.26 24.56
CA GLU A 10 7.82 15.70 24.48
C GLU A 10 6.31 15.94 24.36
N ILE A 11 5.77 16.77 25.26
CA ILE A 11 4.37 17.20 25.20
C ILE A 11 4.28 18.29 24.15
N LEU A 12 3.52 18.04 23.09
CA LEU A 12 3.24 19.03 22.06
C LEU A 12 2.25 20.10 22.58
N PRO A 13 2.28 21.33 22.03
CA PRO A 13 1.27 22.34 22.33
C PRO A 13 -0.14 21.82 22.08
N GLN A 14 -1.08 22.17 22.95
CA GLN A 14 -2.49 21.82 22.76
C GLN A 14 -3.04 22.52 21.52
N THR A 15 -3.94 21.83 20.83
CA THR A 15 -4.76 22.38 19.75
C THR A 15 -6.22 22.13 20.08
N ASP A 16 -7.12 22.97 19.57
CA ASP A 16 -8.57 22.73 19.69
C ASP A 16 -9.14 21.94 18.49
N ASN A 17 -8.25 21.41 17.64
CA ASN A 17 -8.65 20.72 16.42
C ASN A 17 -9.26 19.35 16.74
N SER A 18 -10.31 19.02 16.01
CA SER A 18 -10.94 17.71 16.03
C SER A 18 -11.17 17.21 14.61
N VAL A 19 -11.03 15.90 14.40
CA VAL A 19 -11.27 15.29 13.10
C VAL A 19 -12.05 13.99 13.23
N GLY A 20 -13.11 13.87 12.43
CA GLY A 20 -13.80 12.61 12.18
C GLY A 20 -13.15 11.86 11.02
N ILE A 21 -13.06 10.54 11.12
CA ILE A 21 -12.47 9.67 10.11
C ILE A 21 -13.51 8.62 9.71
N ASP A 22 -13.92 8.66 8.45
CA ASP A 22 -14.74 7.64 7.81
C ASP A 22 -13.84 6.74 6.94
N LEU A 23 -13.84 5.44 7.22
CA LEU A 23 -12.98 4.46 6.52
C LEU A 23 -13.71 3.78 5.36
N GLY A 24 -13.09 3.77 4.18
CA GLY A 24 -13.73 3.27 2.96
C GLY A 24 -12.92 2.23 2.17
N ILE A 25 -13.60 1.56 1.23
CA ILE A 25 -12.99 0.60 0.30
C ILE A 25 -12.41 1.31 -0.93
N SER A 26 -13.11 2.32 -1.45
CA SER A 26 -12.71 3.06 -2.66
C SER A 26 -11.58 4.07 -2.36
N THR A 27 -11.82 4.90 -1.35
CA THR A 27 -10.92 5.84 -0.70
C THR A 27 -10.61 5.28 0.69
N PHE A 28 -9.36 5.31 1.11
CA PHE A 28 -8.93 4.65 2.36
C PHE A 28 -9.54 5.32 3.59
N ALA A 29 -9.50 6.65 3.63
CA ALA A 29 -10.13 7.43 4.69
C ALA A 29 -10.65 8.76 4.11
N THR A 30 -11.81 9.20 4.57
CA THR A 30 -12.31 10.56 4.37
C THR A 30 -12.35 11.24 5.72
N LEU A 31 -11.69 12.39 5.83
CA LEU A 31 -11.69 13.20 7.04
C LEU A 31 -12.88 14.17 7.02
N SER A 32 -13.35 14.57 8.21
CA SER A 32 -14.47 15.52 8.37
C SER A 32 -14.19 16.91 7.78
N ASP A 33 -12.91 17.25 7.56
CA ASP A 33 -12.48 18.47 6.85
C ASP A 33 -12.60 18.36 5.32
N GLY A 34 -13.07 17.21 4.80
CA GLY A 34 -13.20 16.91 3.39
C GLY A 34 -11.96 16.29 2.75
N THR A 35 -10.86 16.14 3.48
CA THR A 35 -9.63 15.51 2.98
C THR A 35 -9.87 14.04 2.66
N LYS A 36 -9.51 13.63 1.44
CA LYS A 36 -9.57 12.23 1.01
C LYS A 36 -8.17 11.63 0.98
N VAL A 37 -8.00 10.51 1.67
CA VAL A 37 -6.76 9.77 1.75
C VAL A 37 -6.89 8.48 0.94
N ASP A 38 -6.01 8.30 -0.03
CA ASP A 38 -5.93 7.07 -0.83
C ASP A 38 -4.85 6.13 -0.31
N ALA A 39 -5.19 4.84 -0.19
CA ALA A 39 -4.19 3.82 0.11
C ALA A 39 -3.20 3.67 -1.07
N PRO A 40 -1.91 3.41 -0.79
CA PRO A 40 -0.96 3.07 -1.83
C PRO A 40 -1.39 1.81 -2.57
N LYS A 41 -1.38 1.85 -3.91
CA LYS A 41 -1.78 0.72 -4.79
C LYS A 41 -0.58 0.13 -5.56
N PRO A 42 0.50 -0.34 -4.89
CA PRO A 42 1.75 -0.75 -5.53
C PRO A 42 1.60 -1.98 -6.46
N LEU A 43 0.54 -2.78 -6.25
CA LEU A 43 0.26 -3.96 -7.03
C LEU A 43 -0.52 -3.69 -8.33
N LYS A 44 -1.25 -2.58 -8.44
CA LYS A 44 -2.19 -2.32 -9.55
C LYS A 44 -1.49 -2.42 -10.91
N LYS A 45 -0.35 -1.73 -11.07
CA LYS A 45 0.45 -1.75 -12.31
C LYS A 45 1.03 -3.15 -12.60
N ARG A 46 1.47 -3.88 -11.56
CA ARG A 46 2.08 -5.20 -11.70
C ARG A 46 1.07 -6.25 -12.11
N ILE A 47 -0.10 -6.27 -11.46
CA ILE A 47 -1.22 -7.14 -11.81
C ILE A 47 -1.67 -6.87 -13.25
N LYS A 48 -1.80 -5.60 -13.67
CA LYS A 48 -2.15 -5.25 -15.05
C LYS A 48 -1.13 -5.82 -16.05
N LYS A 49 0.17 -5.73 -15.75
CA LYS A 49 1.23 -6.30 -16.59
C LYS A 49 1.17 -7.83 -16.62
N TYR A 50 0.99 -8.48 -15.47
CA TYR A 50 0.83 -9.93 -15.37
C TYR A 50 -0.35 -10.43 -16.23
N ARG A 51 -1.51 -9.78 -16.13
CA ARG A 51 -2.70 -10.12 -16.94
C ARG A 51 -2.42 -9.99 -18.43
N LYS A 52 -1.76 -8.92 -18.87
CA LYS A 52 -1.38 -8.73 -20.28
C LYS A 52 -0.47 -9.85 -20.78
N LEU A 53 0.55 -10.21 -20.00
CA LEU A 53 1.47 -11.30 -20.36
C LEU A 53 0.73 -12.65 -20.41
N SER A 54 -0.12 -12.93 -19.42
CA SER A 54 -0.90 -14.16 -19.33
C SER A 54 -1.88 -14.32 -20.50
N LYS A 55 -2.60 -13.25 -20.86
CA LYS A 55 -3.48 -13.23 -22.04
C LYS A 55 -2.71 -13.45 -23.35
N SER A 56 -1.51 -12.90 -23.46
CA SER A 56 -0.66 -13.14 -24.64
C SER A 56 -0.18 -14.59 -24.72
N LEU A 57 0.07 -15.25 -23.59
CA LEU A 57 0.46 -16.65 -23.54
C LEU A 57 -0.72 -17.60 -23.85
N SER A 58 -1.93 -17.30 -23.39
CA SER A 58 -3.11 -18.16 -23.60
C SER A 58 -3.48 -18.31 -25.08
N HIS A 59 -3.15 -17.34 -25.92
CA HIS A 59 -3.37 -17.44 -27.38
C HIS A 59 -2.28 -18.23 -28.12
N LYS A 60 -1.30 -18.83 -27.42
CA LYS A 60 -0.16 -19.52 -28.05
C LYS A 60 -0.25 -21.02 -27.83
N THR A 61 0.06 -21.79 -28.86
CA THR A 61 0.13 -23.26 -28.81
C THR A 61 1.20 -23.72 -27.85
N LYS A 62 0.81 -24.45 -26.80
CA LYS A 62 1.70 -25.06 -25.80
C LYS A 62 2.75 -25.93 -26.50
N GLY A 63 3.99 -25.88 -26.04
CA GLY A 63 5.11 -26.64 -26.61
C GLY A 63 5.76 -26.02 -27.87
N SER A 64 5.16 -24.99 -28.48
CA SER A 64 5.80 -24.29 -29.59
C SER A 64 6.97 -23.41 -29.14
N LYS A 65 7.97 -23.21 -30.01
CA LYS A 65 9.08 -22.25 -29.76
C LYS A 65 8.58 -20.83 -29.47
N ARG A 66 7.42 -20.46 -30.01
CA ARG A 66 6.76 -19.15 -29.80
C ARG A 66 6.03 -19.04 -28.45
N TYR A 67 5.77 -20.16 -27.76
CA TYR A 67 5.16 -20.26 -26.43
C TYR A 67 6.20 -20.20 -25.30
N GLU A 68 7.35 -20.87 -25.48
CA GLU A 68 8.38 -20.95 -24.42
C GLU A 68 8.96 -19.58 -24.02
N LYS A 69 9.23 -18.70 -25.00
CA LYS A 69 9.79 -17.36 -24.73
C LYS A 69 8.86 -16.52 -23.80
N PRO A 70 7.56 -16.34 -24.11
CA PRO A 70 6.62 -15.67 -23.20
C PRO A 70 6.41 -16.41 -21.86
N ARG A 71 6.39 -17.75 -21.84
CA ARG A 71 6.24 -18.53 -20.60
C ARG A 71 7.34 -18.19 -19.60
N MET A 72 8.60 -18.19 -20.05
CA MET A 72 9.74 -17.80 -19.21
C MET A 72 9.63 -16.36 -18.72
N ARG A 73 9.11 -15.45 -19.55
CA ARG A 73 8.90 -14.04 -19.16
C ARG A 73 7.88 -13.91 -18.04
N ILE A 74 6.78 -14.68 -18.08
CA ILE A 74 5.79 -14.72 -16.99
C ILE A 74 6.43 -15.28 -15.72
N ALA A 75 7.15 -16.41 -15.82
CA ALA A 75 7.80 -17.02 -14.67
C ALA A 75 8.78 -16.06 -13.97
N LYS A 76 9.65 -15.39 -14.73
CA LYS A 76 10.57 -14.37 -14.20
C LYS A 76 9.82 -13.20 -13.55
N PHE A 77 8.72 -12.75 -14.17
CA PHE A 77 7.92 -11.66 -13.62
C PHE A 77 7.24 -12.04 -12.30
N SER A 78 6.62 -13.22 -12.24
CA SER A 78 5.98 -13.74 -11.02
C SER A 78 6.99 -13.94 -9.90
N TYR A 79 8.15 -14.51 -10.21
CA TYR A 79 9.24 -14.66 -9.24
C TYR A 79 9.70 -13.31 -8.68
N GLY A 80 9.85 -12.30 -9.56
CA GLY A 80 10.17 -10.93 -9.14
C GLY A 80 9.07 -10.26 -8.31
N MET A 81 7.79 -10.62 -8.51
CA MET A 81 6.70 -10.17 -7.64
C MET A 81 6.81 -10.78 -6.25
N LEU A 82 7.00 -12.11 -6.16
CA LEU A 82 7.10 -12.85 -4.89
C LEU A 82 8.22 -12.29 -4.02
N ARG A 83 9.41 -12.06 -4.60
CA ARG A 83 10.55 -11.43 -3.91
C ARG A 83 10.26 -10.04 -3.34
N LYS A 84 9.29 -9.33 -3.91
CA LYS A 84 8.91 -7.98 -3.49
C LYS A 84 7.68 -7.97 -2.58
N HIS A 85 7.17 -9.13 -2.14
CA HIS A 85 6.04 -9.20 -1.21
C HIS A 85 6.38 -8.60 0.16
N GLY A 86 7.60 -8.79 0.67
CA GLY A 86 8.04 -8.16 1.92
C GLY A 86 7.86 -6.64 1.88
N LYS A 87 8.29 -6.02 0.77
CA LYS A 87 8.12 -4.58 0.54
C LYS A 87 6.66 -4.11 0.56
N LEU A 88 5.68 -4.98 0.29
CA LEU A 88 4.26 -4.58 0.37
C LEU A 88 3.82 -4.34 1.79
N LYS A 89 4.25 -5.20 2.72
CA LYS A 89 4.00 -5.02 4.15
C LYS A 89 4.64 -3.72 4.61
N ASP A 90 5.92 -3.52 4.27
CA ASP A 90 6.65 -2.31 4.64
C ASP A 90 5.98 -1.03 4.10
N ASN A 91 5.52 -1.03 2.83
CA ASN A 91 4.79 0.11 2.26
C ASN A 91 3.46 0.40 2.98
N ARG A 92 2.75 -0.65 3.43
CA ARG A 92 1.50 -0.47 4.18
C ARG A 92 1.79 0.08 5.57
N THR A 93 2.77 -0.49 6.25
CA THR A 93 3.20 -0.06 7.58
C THR A 93 3.70 1.39 7.56
N ASP A 94 4.56 1.75 6.61
CA ASP A 94 5.04 3.12 6.41
C ASP A 94 3.90 4.10 6.15
N PHE A 95 2.95 3.74 5.27
CA PHE A 95 1.77 4.57 5.00
C PHE A 95 0.93 4.80 6.25
N LEU A 96 0.63 3.73 7.00
CA LEU A 96 -0.17 3.83 8.22
C LEU A 96 0.52 4.68 9.29
N HIS A 97 1.81 4.48 9.53
CA HIS A 97 2.57 5.27 10.51
C HIS A 97 2.62 6.75 10.14
N LYS A 98 2.88 7.08 8.88
CA LYS A 98 2.92 8.47 8.43
C LYS A 98 1.56 9.14 8.59
N LEU A 99 0.49 8.45 8.18
CA LEU A 99 -0.86 8.98 8.27
C LEU A 99 -1.31 9.17 9.72
N SER A 100 -1.13 8.15 10.57
CA SER A 100 -1.53 8.25 11.98
C SER A 100 -0.73 9.32 12.72
N THR A 101 0.58 9.41 12.46
CA THR A 101 1.43 10.45 13.06
C THR A 101 0.98 11.84 12.64
N LYS A 102 0.61 12.03 11.37
CA LYS A 102 0.08 13.30 10.88
C LYS A 102 -1.23 13.66 11.61
N ILE A 103 -2.20 12.74 11.60
CA ILE A 103 -3.53 12.96 12.19
C ILE A 103 -3.41 13.31 13.68
N ILE A 104 -2.63 12.55 14.45
CA ILE A 104 -2.49 12.76 15.89
C ILE A 104 -1.71 14.04 16.22
N ARG A 105 -0.75 14.45 15.38
CA ARG A 105 -0.03 15.72 15.60
C ARG A 105 -0.86 16.96 15.30
N GLU A 106 -1.84 16.84 14.40
CA GLU A 106 -2.64 17.97 13.93
C GLU A 106 -3.97 18.11 14.69
N ASN A 107 -4.40 17.08 15.44
CA ASN A 107 -5.72 17.02 16.07
C ASN A 107 -5.64 16.53 17.52
N GLN A 108 -6.35 17.24 18.40
CA GLN A 108 -6.47 16.89 19.81
C GLN A 108 -7.56 15.84 20.05
N THR A 109 -8.58 15.81 19.19
CA THR A 109 -9.66 14.81 19.23
C THR A 109 -9.77 14.09 17.89
N VAL A 110 -9.85 12.76 17.93
CA VAL A 110 -10.06 11.92 16.75
C VAL A 110 -11.29 11.05 16.98
N VAL A 111 -12.26 11.15 16.07
CA VAL A 111 -13.46 10.31 16.06
C VAL A 111 -13.36 9.35 14.88
N LEU A 112 -13.70 8.08 15.09
CA LEU A 112 -13.69 7.04 14.08
C LEU A 112 -15.11 6.55 13.82
N GLU A 113 -15.50 6.56 12.54
CA GLU A 113 -16.72 5.94 12.03
C GLU A 113 -16.31 4.79 11.09
N VAL A 114 -16.95 3.62 11.27
CA VAL A 114 -16.62 2.37 10.56
C VAL A 114 -17.87 1.75 9.94
#